data_AF-A0A0F9E0X1-F1
#
_entry.id   AF-A0A0F9E0X1-F1
#
_cell.length_a   1.000
_cell.length_b   1.000
_cell.length_c   1.000
_cell.angle_alpha   90.00
_cell.angle_beta   90.00
_cell.angle_gamma   90.00
#
_symmetry.space_group_name_H-M   'P 1'
#
loop_
_entity.id
_entity.type
_entity.pdbx_description
1 polymer ?
#
loop_
_entity_poly.entity_id
_entity_poly.type
_entity_poly.pdbx_seq_one_letter_code
_entity_poly.pdbx_strand_id
1 'polypeptide(L)'
;LEQQENKLVRLRNEADELDQSVEKIRQDISGDIFEKLRSLDFSKYNNSISSFQKSFKRAIKEEQYLLSRIFWFLIKHGRYKKLNDEISNVQPIFSLLKIDSPKHSLSDTNINSWKLTCETLNTHFLYAQKIQDFNASLKLLQKTRSLEEISKEKIELLNKLANNANSLWRGWLRLRPSRLSNEDRQLINKYNALLKMVIDAGSDLYTKLGKKVYREYANLSKKVRHLLPAWAVTSLAARGKIPFEAGYFDLVVFDESSQCDIASALPLLYRAKQAVIIGDPKQLSHISGLQRGQDQQLLDKHNLIPDYAHWAYSYNSLFALASGFVSSGSIVNLRDHHRSHADIIEFSNNEFYESNLRVATNYDRLNLLKSETNGVRWIDCVGSVKRPSSGGAINEKEAKAITKELARLVLEQKYSGSIGVVTPFRAQANYIRKLVNDDSNLSSRLISHNFLVDTVHKFQGDERDIMIFSPVLSKNMPKGSLIFLNNNGNLFNVAITRARAMLLV
;
A
#
# COMPACT_ATOMS: atom_id res chain seq x y z
N LEU A 1 -1.05 15.73 -14.26
CA LEU A 1 -1.57 15.51 -12.89
C LEU A 1 -0.42 15.32 -11.88
N GLU A 2 0.50 14.39 -12.08
CA GLU A 2 1.63 14.17 -11.15
C GLU A 2 2.51 15.41 -10.94
N GLN A 3 2.84 16.15 -12.01
CA GLN A 3 3.53 17.44 -11.87
C GLN A 3 2.73 18.49 -11.09
N GLN A 4 1.40 18.47 -11.17
CA GLN A 4 0.52 19.38 -10.42
C GLN A 4 0.46 19.00 -8.95
N GLU A 5 0.40 17.69 -8.64
CA GLU A 5 0.47 17.15 -7.28
C GLU A 5 1.78 17.55 -6.61
N ASN A 6 2.91 17.31 -7.28
CA ASN A 6 4.23 17.72 -6.79
C ASN A 6 4.36 19.23 -6.57
N LYS A 7 3.75 20.04 -7.46
CA LYS A 7 3.72 21.51 -7.30
C LYS A 7 2.89 21.90 -6.07
N LEU A 8 1.72 21.30 -5.85
CA LEU A 8 0.87 21.59 -4.71
C LEU A 8 1.58 21.25 -3.39
N VAL A 9 2.23 20.09 -3.31
CA VAL A 9 2.98 19.68 -2.11
C VAL A 9 4.11 20.67 -1.80
N ARG A 10 4.84 21.13 -2.83
CA ARG A 10 5.89 22.15 -2.65
C ARG A 10 5.33 23.47 -2.13
N LEU A 11 4.24 23.97 -2.72
CA LEU A 11 3.60 25.22 -2.28
C LEU A 11 3.05 25.12 -0.86
N ARG A 12 2.51 23.95 -0.48
CA ARG A 12 2.07 23.68 0.89
C ARG A 12 3.24 23.76 1.85
N ASN A 13 4.34 23.05 1.57
CA ASN A 13 5.51 23.05 2.44
C ASN A 13 6.10 24.46 2.59
N GLU A 14 6.16 25.23 1.50
CA GLU A 14 6.62 26.62 1.52
C GLU A 14 5.69 27.51 2.37
N ALA A 15 4.37 27.36 2.24
CA ALA A 15 3.41 28.09 3.07
C ALA A 15 3.53 27.70 4.56
N ASP A 16 3.71 26.41 4.86
CA ASP A 16 3.87 25.89 6.23
C ASP A 16 5.17 26.42 6.89
N GLU A 17 6.28 26.45 6.16
CA GLU A 17 7.55 27.04 6.64
C GLU A 17 7.41 28.54 6.94
N LEU A 18 6.73 29.27 6.05
CA LEU A 18 6.47 30.70 6.24
C LEU A 18 5.52 30.96 7.40
N ASP A 19 4.47 30.15 7.59
CA ASP A 19 3.54 30.27 8.73
C ASP A 19 4.27 30.04 10.06
N GLN A 20 5.13 29.04 10.16
CA GLN A 20 5.97 28.82 11.35
C GLN A 20 6.85 30.05 11.67
N SER A 21 7.35 30.73 10.64
CA SER A 21 8.12 31.96 10.81
C SER A 21 7.27 33.12 11.31
N VAL A 22 6.01 33.20 10.85
CA VAL A 22 5.02 34.21 11.24
C VAL A 22 4.45 33.94 12.63
N GLU A 23 4.35 32.69 13.06
CA GLU A 23 3.87 32.34 14.40
C GLU A 23 4.80 32.86 15.49
N LYS A 24 6.12 32.80 15.28
CA LYS A 24 7.10 33.45 16.17
C LYS A 24 6.86 34.95 16.29
N ILE A 25 6.49 35.60 15.19
CA ILE A 25 6.17 37.03 15.17
C ILE A 25 4.92 37.31 16.00
N ARG A 26 3.88 36.47 15.91
CA ARG A 26 2.65 36.62 16.72
C ARG A 26 2.91 36.55 18.22
N GLN A 27 3.96 35.85 18.64
CA GLN A 27 4.38 35.78 20.04
C GLN A 27 5.17 37.02 20.49
N ASP A 28 5.93 37.64 19.58
CA ASP A 28 6.80 38.77 19.88
C ASP A 28 6.09 40.13 19.93
N ILE A 29 4.95 40.29 19.24
CA ILE A 29 4.22 41.57 19.12
C ILE A 29 2.75 41.42 19.51
N SER A 30 2.11 42.54 19.88
CA SER A 30 0.68 42.55 20.19
C SER A 30 -0.18 42.33 18.94
N GLY A 31 -1.37 41.74 19.11
CA GLY A 31 -2.31 41.46 18.01
C GLY A 31 -2.67 42.70 17.17
N ASP A 32 -2.78 43.87 17.80
CA ASP A 32 -2.99 45.15 17.12
C ASP A 32 -1.87 45.49 16.12
N ILE A 33 -0.60 45.28 16.53
CA ILE A 33 0.56 45.59 15.69
C ILE A 33 0.64 44.54 14.58
N PHE A 34 0.38 43.28 14.89
CA PHE A 34 0.35 42.20 13.90
C PHE A 34 -0.66 42.47 12.76
N GLU A 35 -1.89 42.84 13.09
CA GLU A 35 -2.93 43.13 12.08
C GLU A 35 -2.58 44.37 11.23
N LYS A 36 -1.89 45.36 11.82
CA LYS A 36 -1.35 46.48 11.05
C LYS A 36 -0.24 46.03 10.10
N LEU A 37 0.74 45.26 10.58
CA LEU A 37 1.81 44.73 9.73
C LEU A 37 1.27 43.87 8.58
N ARG A 38 0.18 43.14 8.83
CA ARG A 38 -0.51 42.31 7.85
C ARG A 38 -1.25 43.09 6.76
N SER A 39 -1.87 44.22 7.12
CA SER A 39 -2.70 45.02 6.22
C SER A 39 -1.94 46.11 5.47
N LEU A 40 -0.74 46.47 5.93
CA LEU A 40 0.06 47.54 5.35
C LEU A 40 0.92 47.06 4.18
N ASP A 41 0.88 47.83 3.10
CA ASP A 41 1.80 47.68 1.98
C ASP A 41 3.14 48.38 2.29
N PHE A 42 4.06 47.64 2.90
CA PHE A 42 5.38 48.14 3.30
C PHE A 42 6.29 48.51 2.13
N SER A 43 5.99 48.03 0.91
CA SER A 43 6.76 48.37 -0.29
C SER A 43 6.82 49.89 -0.54
N LYS A 44 5.76 50.61 -0.15
CA LYS A 44 5.65 52.07 -0.26
C LYS A 44 6.61 52.82 0.67
N TYR A 45 7.05 52.18 1.75
CA TYR A 45 7.89 52.78 2.78
C TYR A 45 9.36 52.32 2.72
N ASN A 46 9.69 51.33 1.86
CA ASN A 46 11.04 50.79 1.71
C ASN A 46 12.11 51.88 1.51
N ASN A 47 11.84 52.86 0.64
CA ASN A 47 12.79 53.92 0.34
C ASN A 47 13.02 54.85 1.54
N SER A 48 11.94 55.25 2.23
CA SER A 48 12.01 56.11 3.41
C SER A 48 12.71 55.41 4.58
N ILE A 49 12.36 54.15 4.84
CA ILE A 49 12.99 53.34 5.90
C ILE A 49 14.47 53.11 5.56
N SER A 50 14.81 52.78 4.31
CA SER A 50 16.21 52.57 3.90
C SER A 50 17.04 53.85 3.97
N SER A 51 16.47 55.00 3.59
CA SER A 51 17.16 56.30 3.67
C SER A 51 17.40 56.69 5.13
N PHE A 52 16.37 56.54 5.97
CA PHE A 52 16.47 56.75 7.41
C PHE A 52 17.54 55.85 8.05
N GLN A 53 17.53 54.54 7.78
CA GLN A 53 18.54 53.62 8.29
C GLN A 53 19.97 54.00 7.87
N LYS A 54 20.18 54.36 6.59
CA LYS A 54 21.49 54.81 6.10
C LYS A 54 21.96 56.10 6.79
N SER A 55 21.05 57.05 6.98
CA SER A 55 21.33 58.31 7.69
C SER A 55 21.56 58.06 9.18
N PHE A 56 20.86 57.11 9.78
CA PHE A 56 20.99 56.71 11.18
C PHE A 56 22.36 56.09 11.47
N LYS A 57 22.78 55.10 10.68
CA LYS A 57 24.13 54.51 10.78
C LYS A 57 25.22 55.58 10.68
N ARG A 58 25.09 56.51 9.74
CA ARG A 58 26.01 57.64 9.57
C ARG A 58 26.07 58.56 10.79
N ALA A 59 24.99 58.67 11.55
CA ALA A 59 24.90 59.51 12.74
C ALA A 59 25.45 58.84 14.02
N ILE A 60 25.78 57.54 14.00
CA ILE A 60 26.42 56.85 15.12
C ILE A 60 27.94 56.89 14.95
N LYS A 61 28.66 57.55 15.86
CA LYS A 61 30.13 57.68 15.83
C LYS A 61 30.84 56.32 15.79
N GLU A 62 30.36 55.35 16.56
CA GLU A 62 30.96 54.01 16.69
C GLU A 62 30.89 53.19 15.40
N GLU A 63 29.90 53.44 14.55
CA GLU A 63 29.69 52.73 13.28
C GLU A 63 30.47 53.35 12.11
N GLN A 64 31.33 54.35 12.37
CA GLN A 64 32.07 55.06 11.33
C GLN A 64 33.52 54.61 11.19
N TYR A 65 34.05 54.72 9.97
CA TYR A 65 35.46 54.51 9.68
C TYR A 65 36.37 55.44 10.49
N LEU A 66 37.62 55.00 10.73
CA LEU A 66 38.58 55.63 11.64
C LEU A 66 38.73 57.15 11.42
N LEU A 67 38.87 57.58 10.15
CA LEU A 67 39.01 58.99 9.79
C LEU A 67 37.75 59.82 10.12
N SER A 68 36.56 59.25 9.93
CA SER A 68 35.29 59.91 10.28
C SER A 68 35.09 59.99 11.80
N ARG A 69 35.67 59.08 12.59
CA ARG A 69 35.65 59.12 14.06
C ARG A 69 36.56 60.22 14.62
N ILE A 70 37.72 60.43 13.99
CA ILE A 70 38.69 61.46 14.36
C ILE A 70 38.11 62.86 14.12
N PHE A 71 37.50 63.09 12.95
CA PHE A 71 36.90 64.38 12.58
C PHE A 71 35.41 64.51 12.96
N TRP A 72 34.93 63.71 13.93
CA TRP A 72 33.51 63.67 14.29
C TRP A 72 32.94 65.05 14.63
N PHE A 73 33.71 65.87 15.35
CA PHE A 73 33.31 67.22 15.75
C PHE A 73 32.98 68.15 14.57
N LEU A 74 33.58 67.96 13.39
CA LEU A 74 33.33 68.75 12.19
C LEU A 74 32.09 68.28 11.41
N ILE A 75 31.86 66.96 11.38
CA ILE A 75 30.84 66.34 10.50
C ILE A 75 29.52 66.04 11.22
N LYS A 76 29.52 65.96 12.55
CA LYS A 76 28.38 65.57 13.39
C LYS A 76 27.14 66.41 13.13
N HIS A 77 27.27 67.73 13.12
CA HIS A 77 26.12 68.63 12.95
C HIS A 77 25.39 68.44 11.61
N GLY A 78 26.16 68.26 10.52
CA GLY A 78 25.57 67.97 9.20
C GLY A 78 24.88 66.61 9.14
N ARG A 79 25.42 65.60 9.82
CA ARG A 79 24.82 64.26 9.89
C ARG A 79 23.57 64.22 10.77
N TYR A 80 23.56 64.93 11.90
CA TYR A 80 22.38 65.05 12.77
C TYR A 80 21.26 65.82 12.08
N LYS A 81 21.59 66.90 11.35
CA LYS A 81 20.61 67.64 10.54
C LYS A 81 19.95 66.74 9.50
N LYS A 82 20.75 66.03 8.71
CA LYS A 82 20.25 65.09 7.69
C LYS A 82 19.40 63.97 8.29
N LEU A 83 19.76 63.45 9.46
CA LEU A 83 18.96 62.45 10.15
C LEU A 83 17.62 63.02 10.66
N ASN A 84 17.60 64.24 11.19
CA ASN A 84 16.34 64.90 11.61
C ASN A 84 15.39 65.14 10.42
N ASP A 85 15.94 65.45 9.24
CA ASP A 85 15.14 65.56 8.01
C ASP A 85 14.50 64.21 7.64
N GLU A 86 15.26 63.10 7.75
CA GLU A 86 14.75 61.75 7.48
C GLU A 86 13.80 61.22 8.58
N ILE A 87 14.00 61.63 9.84
CA ILE A 87 13.06 61.32 10.94
C ILE A 87 11.68 61.85 10.60
N SER A 88 11.59 63.07 10.04
CA SER A 88 10.32 63.67 9.64
C SER A 88 9.58 62.83 8.57
N ASN A 89 10.33 62.15 7.69
CA ASN A 89 9.79 61.27 6.66
C ASN A 89 9.29 59.92 7.20
N VAL A 90 9.84 59.46 8.33
CA VAL A 90 9.51 58.15 8.95
C VAL A 90 8.57 58.30 10.15
N GLN A 91 8.36 59.52 10.66
CA GLN A 91 7.45 59.82 11.76
C GLN A 91 6.02 59.26 11.60
N PRO A 92 5.40 59.30 10.39
CA PRO A 92 4.09 58.68 10.18
C PRO A 92 4.11 57.16 10.34
N ILE A 93 5.26 56.51 10.10
CA ILE A 93 5.43 55.06 10.24
C ILE A 93 5.55 54.69 11.73
N PHE A 94 6.25 55.51 12.52
CA PHE A 94 6.33 55.32 13.98
C PHE A 94 4.96 55.38 14.65
N SER A 95 4.14 56.39 14.30
CA SER A 95 2.79 56.51 14.85
C SER A 95 1.87 55.37 14.41
N LEU A 96 1.97 54.96 13.15
CA LEU A 96 1.23 53.83 12.59
C LEU A 96 1.54 52.53 13.33
N LEU A 97 2.82 52.25 13.59
CA LEU A 97 3.30 51.02 14.23
C LEU A 97 3.35 51.08 15.77
N LYS A 98 2.85 52.18 16.37
CA LYS A 98 2.91 52.42 17.82
C LYS A 98 4.36 52.28 18.37
N ILE A 99 5.36 52.72 17.60
CA ILE A 99 6.77 52.71 18.04
C ILE A 99 7.01 54.00 18.82
N ASP A 100 7.47 53.88 20.08
CA ASP A 100 7.86 55.02 20.88
C ASP A 100 9.11 55.69 20.28
N SER A 101 8.92 56.88 19.70
CA SER A 101 9.99 57.73 19.18
C SER A 101 10.33 58.86 20.17
N PRO A 102 11.62 59.20 20.39
CA PRO A 102 11.99 60.33 21.22
C PRO A 102 11.38 61.66 20.76
N LYS A 103 10.87 62.48 21.68
CA LYS A 103 10.16 63.74 21.38
C LYS A 103 11.05 64.91 20.96
N HIS A 104 12.36 64.82 21.19
CA HIS A 104 13.31 65.90 20.93
C HIS A 104 14.23 65.57 19.76
N SER A 105 14.66 66.61 19.03
CA SER A 105 15.66 66.51 17.96
C SER A 105 16.93 65.80 18.45
N LEU A 106 17.62 65.09 17.54
CA LEU A 106 18.77 64.26 17.89
C LEU A 106 19.86 65.03 18.68
N SER A 107 20.27 64.48 19.81
CA SER A 107 21.32 64.98 20.68
C SER A 107 22.18 63.82 21.18
N ASP A 108 23.38 64.12 21.70
CA ASP A 108 24.24 63.08 22.28
C ASP A 108 23.59 62.39 23.49
N THR A 109 22.64 63.07 24.14
CA THR A 109 21.92 62.55 25.31
C THR A 109 20.78 61.61 24.95
N ASN A 110 20.27 61.62 23.71
CA ASN A 110 19.12 60.80 23.28
C ASN A 110 19.44 59.79 22.17
N ILE A 111 20.71 59.71 21.73
CA ILE A 111 21.14 58.84 20.62
C ILE A 111 20.87 57.35 20.88
N ASN A 112 20.99 56.91 22.13
CA ASN A 112 20.68 55.52 22.54
C ASN A 112 19.19 55.20 22.44
N SER A 113 18.32 56.16 22.77
CA SER A 113 16.87 56.00 22.61
C SER A 113 16.49 55.91 21.13
N TRP A 114 17.11 56.75 20.29
CA TRP A 114 16.93 56.66 18.83
C TRP A 114 17.47 55.35 18.24
N LYS A 115 18.53 54.78 18.82
CA LYS A 115 19.05 53.45 18.44
C LYS A 115 18.02 52.36 18.69
N LEU A 116 17.42 52.33 19.87
CA LEU A 116 16.35 51.38 20.20
C LEU A 116 15.14 51.53 19.27
N THR A 117 14.69 52.77 19.00
CA THR A 117 13.59 53.05 18.06
C THR A 117 13.93 52.55 16.64
N CYS A 118 15.16 52.73 16.17
CA CYS A 118 15.60 52.25 14.87
C CYS A 118 15.69 50.71 14.81
N GLU A 119 16.13 50.06 15.88
CA GLU A 119 16.16 48.60 16.01
C GLU A 119 14.74 48.02 15.98
N THR A 120 13.80 48.57 16.75
CA THR A 120 12.39 48.17 16.74
C THR A 120 11.74 48.35 15.37
N LEU A 121 11.99 49.48 14.70
CA LEU A 121 11.51 49.71 13.34
C LEU A 121 12.04 48.65 12.37
N ASN A 122 13.32 48.30 12.48
CA ASN A 122 13.93 47.29 11.62
C ASN A 122 13.34 45.90 11.86
N THR A 123 13.09 45.53 13.13
CA THR A 123 12.42 44.28 13.49
C THR A 123 11.00 44.22 12.92
N HIS A 124 10.19 45.26 13.12
CA HIS A 124 8.84 45.34 12.57
C HIS A 124 8.83 45.31 11.03
N PHE A 125 9.82 45.92 10.38
CA PHE A 125 9.99 45.86 8.94
C PHE A 125 10.29 44.44 8.44
N LEU A 126 11.21 43.72 9.11
CA LEU A 126 11.47 42.31 8.83
C LEU A 126 10.22 41.45 9.03
N TYR A 127 9.44 41.74 10.08
CA TYR A 127 8.19 41.04 10.37
C TYR A 127 7.16 41.26 9.27
N ALA A 128 7.00 42.49 8.80
CA ALA A 128 6.11 42.80 7.68
C ALA A 128 6.49 42.03 6.40
N GLN A 129 7.79 41.96 6.07
CA GLN A 129 8.26 41.20 4.91
C GLN A 129 7.88 39.73 5.01
N LYS A 130 8.15 39.08 6.15
CA LYS A 130 7.79 37.67 6.36
C LYS A 130 6.28 37.42 6.29
N ILE A 131 5.47 38.32 6.87
CA ILE A 131 4.01 38.24 6.79
C ILE A 131 3.53 38.40 5.34
N GLN A 132 4.17 39.29 4.56
CA GLN A 132 3.85 39.48 3.15
C GLN A 132 4.21 38.25 2.30
N ASP A 133 5.38 37.66 2.53
CA ASP A 133 5.83 36.43 1.86
C ASP A 133 4.87 35.27 2.16
N PHE A 134 4.48 35.09 3.43
CA PHE A 134 3.48 34.11 3.84
C PHE A 134 2.14 34.33 3.12
N ASN A 135 1.60 35.55 3.13
CA ASN A 135 0.33 35.86 2.46
C ASN A 135 0.39 35.62 0.93
N ALA A 136 1.55 35.89 0.31
CA ALA A 136 1.76 35.62 -1.11
C ALA A 136 1.78 34.12 -1.41
N SER A 137 2.52 33.34 -0.61
CA SER A 137 2.57 31.89 -0.70
C SER A 137 1.19 31.26 -0.46
N LEU A 138 0.47 31.69 0.58
CA LEU A 138 -0.88 31.22 0.88
C LEU A 138 -1.87 31.52 -0.26
N LYS A 139 -1.83 32.70 -0.86
CA LYS A 139 -2.65 33.04 -2.03
C LYS A 139 -2.34 32.14 -3.23
N LEU A 140 -1.07 31.82 -3.44
CA LEU A 140 -0.65 30.93 -4.53
C LEU A 140 -1.13 29.49 -4.28
N LEU A 141 -1.04 29.01 -3.05
CA LEU A 141 -1.58 27.72 -2.62
C LEU A 141 -3.10 27.65 -2.82
N GLN A 142 -3.85 28.66 -2.37
CA GLN A 142 -5.31 28.73 -2.50
C GLN A 142 -5.80 28.82 -3.96
N LYS A 143 -5.01 29.41 -4.86
CA LYS A 143 -5.30 29.45 -6.30
C LYS A 143 -4.95 28.15 -7.01
N THR A 144 -4.14 27.30 -6.39
CA THR A 144 -3.73 26.03 -6.98
C THR A 144 -4.86 25.03 -6.81
N ARG A 145 -5.07 24.22 -7.85
CA ARG A 145 -6.05 23.14 -7.87
C ARG A 145 -5.87 22.23 -6.66
N SER A 146 -6.98 21.83 -6.03
CA SER A 146 -6.93 21.03 -4.81
C SER A 146 -6.42 19.60 -5.07
N LEU A 147 -5.93 18.97 -4.01
CA LEU A 147 -5.38 17.62 -4.02
C LEU A 147 -6.50 16.59 -4.32
N GLU A 148 -7.71 16.86 -3.81
CA GLU A 148 -8.94 16.12 -4.07
C GLU A 148 -9.36 16.21 -5.54
N GLU A 149 -9.33 17.41 -6.14
CA GLU A 149 -9.70 17.60 -7.54
C GLU A 149 -8.71 16.90 -8.48
N ILE A 150 -7.41 16.97 -8.18
CA ILE A 150 -6.36 16.25 -8.92
C ILE A 150 -6.57 14.74 -8.80
N SER A 151 -6.84 14.25 -7.59
CA SER A 151 -7.07 12.83 -7.32
C SER A 151 -8.32 12.30 -8.01
N LYS A 152 -9.42 13.08 -7.99
CA LYS A 152 -10.66 12.73 -8.69
C LYS A 152 -10.45 12.58 -10.18
N GLU A 153 -9.79 13.54 -10.83
CA GLU A 153 -9.50 13.43 -12.28
C GLU A 153 -8.56 12.26 -12.58
N LYS A 154 -7.56 12.01 -11.73
CA LYS A 154 -6.66 10.86 -11.86
C LYS A 154 -7.44 9.55 -11.85
N ILE A 155 -8.37 9.38 -10.90
CA ILE A 155 -9.25 8.21 -10.81
C ILE A 155 -10.14 8.10 -12.05
N GLU A 156 -10.75 9.20 -12.50
CA GLU A 156 -11.59 9.21 -13.71
C GLU A 156 -10.81 8.80 -14.97
N LEU A 157 -9.59 9.31 -15.15
CA LEU A 157 -8.73 8.95 -16.26
C LEU A 157 -8.25 7.50 -16.18
N LEU A 158 -7.87 7.02 -14.99
CA LEU A 158 -7.52 5.62 -14.77
C LEU A 158 -8.69 4.69 -15.11
N ASN A 159 -9.91 5.04 -14.70
CA ASN A 159 -11.12 4.29 -15.05
C ASN A 159 -11.38 4.29 -16.56
N LYS A 160 -11.21 5.44 -17.24
CA LYS A 160 -11.33 5.52 -18.71
C LYS A 160 -10.27 4.66 -19.40
N LEU A 161 -9.02 4.72 -18.96
CA LEU A 161 -7.94 3.89 -19.48
C LEU A 161 -8.23 2.40 -19.29
N ALA A 162 -8.65 1.98 -18.09
CA ALA A 162 -9.02 0.60 -17.80
C ALA A 162 -10.18 0.11 -18.69
N ASN A 163 -11.21 0.94 -18.85
CA ASN A 163 -12.35 0.63 -19.72
C ASN A 163 -11.95 0.53 -21.19
N ASN A 164 -11.11 1.44 -21.68
CA ASN A 164 -10.60 1.42 -23.05
C ASN A 164 -9.73 0.18 -23.29
N ALA A 165 -8.81 -0.11 -22.38
CA ALA A 165 -7.93 -1.29 -22.46
C ALA A 165 -8.75 -2.60 -22.47
N ASN A 166 -9.74 -2.73 -21.57
CA ASN A 166 -10.63 -3.88 -21.55
C ASN A 166 -11.47 -3.99 -22.83
N SER A 167 -11.96 -2.86 -23.36
CA SER A 167 -12.73 -2.85 -24.62
C SER A 167 -11.88 -3.27 -25.82
N LEU A 168 -10.65 -2.74 -25.92
CA LEU A 168 -9.68 -3.12 -26.94
C LEU A 168 -9.31 -4.60 -26.85
N TRP A 169 -9.06 -5.10 -25.63
CA TRP A 169 -8.75 -6.50 -25.38
C TRP A 169 -9.91 -7.42 -25.79
N ARG A 170 -11.15 -7.09 -25.37
CA ARG A 170 -12.35 -7.83 -25.78
C ARG A 170 -12.57 -7.79 -27.28
N GLY A 171 -12.36 -6.64 -27.92
CA GLY A 171 -12.43 -6.49 -29.37
C GLY A 171 -11.41 -7.36 -30.08
N TRP A 172 -10.16 -7.32 -29.63
CA TRP A 172 -9.08 -8.17 -30.13
C TRP A 172 -9.40 -9.66 -30.00
N LEU A 173 -9.92 -10.10 -28.85
CA LEU A 173 -10.35 -11.49 -28.63
C LEU A 173 -11.48 -11.92 -29.57
N ARG A 174 -12.51 -11.07 -29.74
CA ARG A 174 -13.65 -11.36 -30.63
C ARG A 174 -13.25 -11.45 -32.09
N LEU A 175 -12.29 -10.63 -32.53
CA LEU A 175 -11.78 -10.63 -33.90
C LEU A 175 -10.71 -11.70 -34.15
N ARG A 176 -10.20 -12.35 -33.09
CA ARG A 176 -9.12 -13.32 -33.24
C ARG A 176 -9.50 -14.51 -34.15
N PRO A 177 -10.66 -15.16 -34.01
CA PRO A 177 -11.03 -16.29 -34.86
C PRO A 177 -11.12 -15.95 -36.35
N SER A 178 -11.57 -14.74 -36.70
CA SER A 178 -11.66 -14.28 -38.10
C SER A 178 -10.31 -13.86 -38.67
N ARG A 179 -9.37 -13.44 -37.83
CA ARG A 179 -8.00 -13.08 -38.22
C ARG A 179 -7.06 -14.28 -38.40
N LEU A 180 -7.45 -15.48 -37.97
CA LEU A 180 -6.67 -16.69 -38.22
C LEU A 180 -6.80 -17.10 -39.69
N SER A 181 -5.67 -17.25 -40.36
CA SER A 181 -5.62 -17.81 -41.71
C SER A 181 -6.03 -19.30 -41.68
N ASN A 182 -6.31 -19.88 -42.85
CA ASN A 182 -6.55 -21.32 -42.94
C ASN A 182 -5.32 -22.13 -42.49
N GLU A 183 -4.12 -21.62 -42.76
CA GLU A 183 -2.86 -22.21 -42.32
C GLU A 183 -2.73 -22.20 -40.79
N ASP A 184 -3.06 -21.07 -40.15
CA ASP A 184 -3.06 -20.95 -38.68
C ASP A 184 -4.02 -21.95 -38.03
N ARG A 185 -5.23 -22.10 -38.60
CA ARG A 185 -6.22 -23.07 -38.10
C ARG A 185 -5.69 -24.50 -38.19
N GLN A 186 -5.04 -24.85 -39.29
CA GLN A 186 -4.42 -26.16 -39.45
C GLN A 186 -3.26 -26.37 -38.46
N LEU A 187 -2.42 -25.36 -38.25
CA LEU A 187 -1.33 -25.41 -37.28
C LEU A 187 -1.84 -25.62 -35.85
N ILE A 188 -2.87 -24.85 -35.44
CA ILE A 188 -3.49 -24.98 -34.11
C ILE A 188 -4.12 -26.36 -33.95
N ASN A 189 -4.83 -26.87 -34.96
CA ASN A 189 -5.44 -28.20 -34.90
C ASN A 189 -4.40 -29.31 -34.74
N LYS A 190 -3.31 -29.27 -35.52
CA LYS A 190 -2.18 -30.22 -35.39
C LYS A 190 -1.54 -30.12 -34.02
N TYR A 191 -1.27 -28.90 -33.54
CA TYR A 191 -0.70 -28.65 -32.23
C TYR A 191 -1.60 -29.20 -31.11
N ASN A 192 -2.92 -28.98 -31.18
CA ASN A 192 -3.88 -29.47 -30.19
C ASN A 192 -3.91 -31.01 -30.14
N ALA A 193 -3.88 -31.69 -31.30
CA ALA A 193 -3.82 -33.15 -31.35
C ALA A 193 -2.55 -33.69 -30.67
N LEU A 194 -1.39 -33.10 -30.96
CA LEU A 194 -0.12 -33.50 -30.33
C LEU A 194 -0.07 -33.14 -28.85
N LEU A 195 -0.62 -32.00 -28.44
CA LEU A 195 -0.69 -31.60 -27.04
C LEU A 195 -1.51 -32.58 -26.22
N LYS A 196 -2.64 -33.07 -26.75
CA LYS A 196 -3.44 -34.13 -26.09
C LYS A 196 -2.61 -35.40 -25.90
N MET A 197 -1.91 -35.86 -26.94
CA MET A 197 -1.01 -37.02 -26.83
C MET A 197 0.09 -36.81 -25.76
N VAL A 198 0.67 -35.60 -25.70
CA VAL A 198 1.66 -35.23 -24.67
C VAL A 198 1.05 -35.27 -23.27
N ILE A 199 -0.18 -34.80 -23.10
CA ILE A 199 -0.90 -34.82 -21.83
C ILE A 199 -1.19 -36.27 -21.40
N ASP A 200 -1.68 -37.11 -22.32
CA ASP A 200 -2.02 -38.52 -22.07
C ASP A 200 -0.79 -39.36 -21.70
N ALA A 201 0.38 -39.02 -22.25
CA ALA A 201 1.64 -39.69 -21.89
C ALA A 201 2.08 -39.40 -20.44
N GLY A 202 1.59 -38.31 -19.82
CA GLY A 202 1.85 -37.98 -18.43
C GLY A 202 3.34 -37.84 -18.11
N SER A 203 3.79 -38.43 -16.99
CA SER A 203 5.20 -38.42 -16.55
C SER A 203 6.13 -39.28 -17.41
N ASP A 204 5.58 -40.24 -18.16
CA ASP A 204 6.33 -41.22 -18.94
C ASP A 204 6.50 -40.76 -20.39
N LEU A 205 6.70 -39.45 -20.59
CA LEU A 205 6.78 -38.84 -21.92
C LEU A 205 7.71 -39.59 -22.85
N TYR A 206 8.94 -39.90 -22.43
CA TYR A 206 9.91 -40.51 -23.34
C TYR A 206 9.71 -42.01 -23.57
N THR A 207 8.92 -42.67 -22.71
CA THR A 207 8.65 -44.11 -22.77
C THR A 207 7.33 -44.41 -23.49
N LYS A 208 6.30 -43.58 -23.30
CA LYS A 208 4.97 -43.72 -23.92
C LYS A 208 4.80 -42.87 -25.18
N LEU A 209 5.41 -41.68 -25.21
CA LEU A 209 5.37 -40.79 -26.37
C LEU A 209 6.65 -40.99 -27.19
N GLY A 210 6.55 -41.59 -28.37
CA GLY A 210 7.70 -41.78 -29.23
C GLY A 210 8.46 -40.46 -29.50
N LYS A 211 9.80 -40.48 -29.45
CA LYS A 211 10.66 -39.27 -29.61
C LYS A 211 10.29 -38.40 -30.82
N LYS A 212 9.82 -39.00 -31.91
CA LYS A 212 9.37 -38.30 -33.12
C LYS A 212 8.14 -37.42 -32.87
N VAL A 213 7.16 -37.92 -32.11
CA VAL A 213 5.93 -37.20 -31.77
C VAL A 213 6.25 -35.98 -30.90
N TYR A 214 7.12 -36.15 -29.90
CA TYR A 214 7.55 -35.04 -29.06
C TYR A 214 8.32 -33.96 -29.83
N ARG A 215 9.22 -34.36 -30.74
CA ARG A 215 9.95 -33.42 -31.59
C ARG A 215 9.01 -32.60 -32.47
N GLU A 216 8.01 -33.24 -33.07
CA GLU A 216 7.00 -32.54 -33.88
C GLU A 216 6.17 -31.58 -33.02
N TYR A 217 5.77 -32.01 -31.82
CA TYR A 217 5.09 -31.16 -30.85
C TYR A 217 5.91 -29.91 -30.50
N ALA A 218 7.18 -30.08 -30.14
CA ALA A 218 8.07 -28.98 -29.78
C ALA A 218 8.38 -28.03 -30.96
N ASN A 219 8.41 -28.55 -32.19
CA ASN A 219 8.55 -27.70 -33.38
C ASN A 219 7.28 -26.89 -33.65
N LEU A 220 6.10 -27.53 -33.57
CA LEU A 220 4.82 -26.84 -33.74
C LEU A 220 4.55 -25.84 -32.63
N SER A 221 4.96 -26.11 -31.38
CA SER A 221 4.76 -25.18 -30.27
C SER A 221 5.44 -23.83 -30.53
N LYS A 222 6.64 -23.82 -31.13
CA LYS A 222 7.34 -22.59 -31.54
C LYS A 222 6.59 -21.82 -32.62
N LYS A 223 5.96 -22.53 -33.55
CA LYS A 223 5.15 -21.92 -34.61
C LYS A 223 3.84 -21.37 -34.07
N VAL A 224 3.22 -22.02 -33.08
CA VAL A 224 1.90 -21.60 -32.57
C VAL A 224 2.01 -20.57 -31.43
N ARG A 225 3.18 -20.36 -30.80
CA ARG A 225 3.32 -19.43 -29.66
C ARG A 225 2.86 -17.98 -29.95
N HIS A 226 3.06 -17.47 -31.17
CA HIS A 226 2.60 -16.13 -31.54
C HIS A 226 1.07 -16.07 -31.77
N LEU A 227 0.44 -17.23 -31.97
CA LEU A 227 -1.01 -17.37 -32.06
C LEU A 227 -1.65 -17.41 -30.67
N LEU A 228 -0.94 -17.97 -29.69
CA LEU A 228 -1.32 -18.15 -28.29
C LEU A 228 -0.43 -17.30 -27.36
N PRO A 229 -0.74 -16.00 -27.16
CA PRO A 229 0.17 -15.07 -26.48
C PRO A 229 0.29 -15.27 -24.96
N ALA A 230 -0.60 -16.04 -24.34
CA ALA A 230 -0.59 -16.30 -22.89
C ALA A 230 -0.84 -17.78 -22.61
N TRP A 231 -0.03 -18.35 -21.72
CA TRP A 231 -0.03 -19.77 -21.36
C TRP A 231 -0.17 -19.87 -19.84
N ALA A 232 -1.20 -20.57 -19.37
CA ALA A 232 -1.43 -20.81 -17.94
C ALA A 232 -1.13 -22.27 -17.60
N VAL A 233 -0.18 -22.51 -16.70
CA VAL A 233 0.21 -23.85 -16.23
C VAL A 233 0.54 -23.79 -14.74
N THR A 234 0.35 -24.91 -14.04
CA THR A 234 0.95 -25.07 -12.71
C THR A 234 2.43 -25.42 -12.86
N SER A 235 3.27 -25.07 -11.88
CA SER A 235 4.73 -25.25 -11.93
C SER A 235 5.14 -26.69 -12.28
N LEU A 236 4.49 -27.67 -11.65
CA LEU A 236 4.76 -29.09 -11.88
C LEU A 236 4.24 -29.60 -13.23
N ALA A 237 3.16 -29.01 -13.76
CA ALA A 237 2.59 -29.42 -15.05
C ALA A 237 3.41 -28.96 -16.26
N ALA A 238 4.34 -28.01 -16.09
CA ALA A 238 5.18 -27.51 -17.18
C ALA A 238 6.14 -28.58 -17.74
N ARG A 239 6.48 -29.59 -16.93
CA ARG A 239 7.33 -30.71 -17.36
C ARG A 239 6.69 -31.41 -18.56
N GLY A 240 7.44 -31.50 -19.67
CA GLY A 240 6.97 -32.14 -20.90
C GLY A 240 6.01 -31.30 -21.73
N LYS A 241 5.08 -30.57 -21.11
CA LYS A 241 4.08 -29.74 -21.80
C LYS A 241 4.62 -28.41 -22.30
N ILE A 242 5.82 -28.02 -21.88
CA ILE A 242 6.50 -26.83 -22.40
C ILE A 242 7.92 -27.24 -22.75
N PRO A 243 8.38 -26.99 -23.99
CA PRO A 243 9.76 -27.23 -24.37
C PRO A 243 10.73 -26.63 -23.35
N PHE A 244 11.76 -27.39 -22.98
CA PHE A 244 12.75 -26.94 -22.01
C PHE A 244 13.87 -26.18 -22.74
N GLU A 245 13.56 -24.96 -23.17
CA GLU A 245 14.45 -24.09 -23.92
C GLU A 245 14.61 -22.75 -23.20
N ALA A 246 15.83 -22.21 -23.19
CA ALA A 246 16.12 -20.93 -22.54
C ALA A 246 15.37 -19.79 -23.21
N GLY A 247 14.74 -18.91 -22.42
CA GLY A 247 14.06 -17.72 -22.95
C GLY A 247 12.95 -18.02 -23.97
N TYR A 248 12.30 -19.19 -23.85
CA TYR A 248 11.16 -19.61 -24.66
C TYR A 248 10.00 -18.60 -24.61
N PHE A 249 9.80 -17.96 -23.45
CA PHE A 249 8.90 -16.84 -23.20
C PHE A 249 9.66 -15.56 -22.89
N ASP A 250 9.07 -14.42 -23.23
CA ASP A 250 9.62 -13.12 -22.82
C ASP A 250 9.39 -12.86 -21.32
N LEU A 251 8.26 -13.29 -20.79
CA LEU A 251 7.85 -13.09 -19.41
C LEU A 251 7.24 -14.35 -18.81
N VAL A 252 7.61 -14.68 -17.57
CA VAL A 252 6.86 -15.59 -16.68
C VAL A 252 6.27 -14.79 -15.53
N VAL A 253 5.01 -15.07 -15.19
CA VAL A 253 4.34 -14.49 -14.02
C VAL A 253 4.06 -15.62 -13.04
N PHE A 254 4.58 -15.50 -11.82
CA PHE A 254 4.26 -16.38 -10.71
C PHE A 254 3.24 -15.68 -9.84
N ASP A 255 2.02 -16.20 -9.81
CA ASP A 255 0.98 -15.78 -8.87
C ASP A 255 1.03 -16.67 -7.62
N GLU A 256 0.60 -16.15 -6.47
CA GLU A 256 0.65 -16.84 -5.16
C GLU A 256 2.06 -17.40 -4.84
N SER A 257 3.10 -16.66 -5.23
CA SER A 257 4.50 -17.10 -5.15
C SER A 257 5.02 -17.31 -3.72
N SER A 258 4.33 -16.79 -2.69
CA SER A 258 4.63 -17.14 -1.29
C SER A 258 4.39 -18.62 -1.00
N GLN A 259 3.62 -19.30 -1.85
CA GLN A 259 3.26 -20.72 -1.75
C GLN A 259 3.96 -21.59 -2.78
N CYS A 260 4.73 -20.97 -3.67
CA CYS A 260 5.57 -21.67 -4.63
C CYS A 260 6.91 -22.02 -3.98
N ASP A 261 7.32 -23.28 -4.11
CA ASP A 261 8.69 -23.69 -3.78
C ASP A 261 9.68 -23.30 -4.89
N ILE A 262 10.93 -23.08 -4.50
CA ILE A 262 11.99 -22.61 -5.40
C ILE A 262 12.33 -23.65 -6.47
N ALA A 263 12.36 -24.94 -6.10
CA ALA A 263 12.80 -26.02 -6.99
C ALA A 263 11.85 -26.20 -8.19
N SER A 264 10.54 -26.12 -7.96
CA SER A 264 9.51 -26.18 -9.00
C SER A 264 9.50 -24.93 -9.90
N ALA A 265 9.94 -23.79 -9.39
CA ALA A 265 9.98 -22.53 -10.13
C ALA A 265 11.19 -22.42 -11.07
N LEU A 266 12.34 -23.02 -10.71
CA LEU A 266 13.59 -22.95 -11.47
C LEU A 266 13.45 -23.29 -12.97
N PRO A 267 12.78 -24.40 -13.38
CA PRO A 267 12.61 -24.71 -14.79
C PRO A 267 11.75 -23.70 -15.54
N LEU A 268 10.84 -23.01 -14.86
CA LEU A 268 10.00 -21.97 -15.45
C LEU A 268 10.80 -20.66 -15.62
N LEU A 269 11.60 -20.30 -14.63
CA LEU A 269 12.52 -19.17 -14.71
C LEU A 269 13.51 -19.34 -15.88
N TYR A 270 14.08 -20.53 -16.07
CA TYR A 270 14.96 -20.82 -17.21
C TYR A 270 14.29 -20.59 -18.57
N ARG A 271 12.98 -20.86 -18.67
CA ARG A 271 12.21 -20.70 -19.90
C ARG A 271 11.82 -19.25 -20.18
N ALA A 272 12.10 -18.31 -19.30
CA ALA A 272 11.68 -16.92 -19.45
C ALA A 272 12.87 -15.96 -19.44
N LYS A 273 12.73 -14.83 -20.16
CA LYS A 273 13.75 -13.75 -20.12
C LYS A 273 13.57 -12.85 -18.89
N GLN A 274 12.33 -12.69 -18.44
CA GLN A 274 11.96 -11.87 -17.29
C GLN A 274 10.93 -12.59 -16.41
N ALA A 275 10.89 -12.25 -15.13
CA ALA A 275 9.94 -12.80 -14.18
C ALA A 275 9.21 -11.68 -13.42
N VAL A 276 7.90 -11.85 -13.23
CA VAL A 276 7.10 -11.07 -12.30
C VAL A 276 6.63 -12.02 -11.19
N ILE A 277 6.89 -11.64 -9.95
CA ILE A 277 6.64 -12.44 -8.76
C ILE A 277 5.55 -11.74 -7.94
N ILE A 278 4.37 -12.35 -7.88
CA ILE A 278 3.19 -11.84 -7.18
C ILE A 278 2.90 -12.77 -6.02
N GLY A 279 2.74 -12.25 -4.83
CA GLY A 279 2.48 -13.05 -3.64
C GLY A 279 2.35 -12.19 -2.40
N ASP A 280 2.00 -12.83 -1.30
CA ASP A 280 1.80 -12.17 -0.02
C ASP A 280 2.55 -12.97 1.07
N PRO A 281 3.61 -12.41 1.67
CA PRO A 281 4.39 -13.08 2.71
C PRO A 281 3.62 -13.21 4.04
N LYS A 282 2.51 -12.48 4.22
CA LYS A 282 1.64 -12.55 5.40
C LYS A 282 0.53 -13.59 5.26
N GLN A 283 0.39 -14.21 4.09
CA GLN A 283 -0.51 -15.34 3.84
C GLN A 283 0.22 -16.68 3.95
N LEU A 284 -0.38 -17.78 3.46
CA LEU A 284 0.23 -19.10 3.55
C LEU A 284 1.61 -19.11 2.88
N SER A 285 2.51 -19.90 3.45
CA SER A 285 3.80 -20.21 2.86
C SER A 285 3.77 -21.59 2.20
N HIS A 286 4.76 -21.90 1.37
CA HIS A 286 4.86 -23.21 0.74
C HIS A 286 5.08 -24.30 1.80
N ILE A 287 4.47 -25.46 1.58
CA ILE A 287 4.64 -26.61 2.49
C ILE A 287 5.78 -27.46 1.97
N SER A 288 6.89 -27.49 2.70
CA SER A 288 8.03 -28.33 2.39
C SER A 288 7.76 -29.79 2.76
N GLY A 289 7.98 -30.71 1.83
CA GLY A 289 8.06 -32.15 2.11
C GLY A 289 9.36 -32.56 2.82
N LEU A 290 10.37 -31.70 2.82
CA LEU A 290 11.66 -31.90 3.46
C LEU A 290 11.67 -31.24 4.85
N GLN A 291 12.15 -31.96 5.87
CA GLN A 291 12.31 -31.35 7.19
C GLN A 291 13.48 -30.36 7.19
N ARG A 292 13.35 -29.27 7.94
CA ARG A 292 14.37 -28.20 8.04
C ARG A 292 15.77 -28.72 8.37
N GLY A 293 15.87 -29.65 9.31
CA GLY A 293 17.16 -30.27 9.67
C GLY A 293 17.78 -31.09 8.54
N GLN A 294 16.96 -31.77 7.73
CA GLN A 294 17.45 -32.52 6.57
C GLN A 294 17.93 -31.59 5.45
N ASP A 295 17.21 -30.49 5.22
CA ASP A 295 17.60 -29.46 4.26
C ASP A 295 18.94 -28.82 4.63
N GLN A 296 19.12 -28.47 5.91
CA GLN A 296 20.38 -27.95 6.42
C GLN A 296 21.54 -28.94 6.23
N GLN A 297 21.34 -30.22 6.53
CA GLN A 297 22.35 -31.26 6.32
C GLN A 297 22.71 -31.44 4.84
N LEU A 298 21.76 -31.29 3.92
CA LEU A 298 22.03 -31.35 2.48
C LEU A 298 22.84 -30.14 1.99
N LEU A 299 22.50 -28.93 2.47
CA LEU A 299 23.25 -27.72 2.15
C LEU A 299 24.70 -27.81 2.66
N ASP A 300 24.89 -28.29 3.89
CA ASP A 300 26.21 -28.49 4.49
C ASP A 300 27.03 -29.53 3.70
N LYS A 301 26.43 -30.70 3.43
CA LYS A 301 27.06 -31.79 2.67
C LYS A 301 27.57 -31.34 1.29
N HIS A 302 26.90 -30.39 0.66
CA HIS A 302 27.26 -29.86 -0.65
C HIS A 302 28.02 -28.52 -0.60
N ASN A 303 28.44 -28.06 0.58
CA ASN A 303 29.13 -26.78 0.80
C ASN A 303 28.36 -25.56 0.26
N LEU A 304 27.03 -25.59 0.34
CA LEU A 304 26.14 -24.55 -0.19
C LEU A 304 25.74 -23.50 0.85
N ILE A 305 26.04 -23.72 2.14
CA ILE A 305 25.65 -22.79 3.20
C ILE A 305 26.20 -21.37 3.01
N PRO A 306 27.49 -21.14 2.70
CA PRO A 306 28.05 -19.78 2.61
C PRO A 306 27.36 -18.91 1.54
N ASP A 307 27.09 -19.50 0.38
CA ASP A 307 26.63 -18.75 -0.79
C ASP A 307 25.13 -18.90 -1.07
N TYR A 308 24.51 -20.01 -0.65
CA TYR A 308 23.15 -20.40 -1.06
C TYR A 308 22.21 -20.72 0.11
N ALA A 309 22.50 -20.31 1.35
CA ALA A 309 21.57 -20.50 2.46
C ALA A 309 20.16 -19.93 2.20
N HIS A 310 20.06 -18.84 1.45
CA HIS A 310 18.77 -18.23 1.06
C HIS A 310 17.98 -19.08 0.05
N TRP A 311 18.60 -20.08 -0.59
CA TRP A 311 17.95 -21.05 -1.47
C TRP A 311 17.42 -22.29 -0.74
N ALA A 312 17.56 -22.34 0.60
CA ALA A 312 17.08 -23.47 1.40
C ALA A 312 15.59 -23.73 1.17
N TYR A 313 15.29 -24.92 0.64
CA TYR A 313 13.97 -25.33 0.16
C TYR A 313 12.91 -25.29 1.25
N SER A 314 13.27 -25.59 2.48
CA SER A 314 12.35 -25.69 3.63
C SER A 314 12.17 -24.39 4.42
N TYR A 315 12.91 -23.34 4.04
CA TYR A 315 12.93 -22.06 4.74
C TYR A 315 12.31 -20.93 3.91
N ASN A 316 12.56 -20.90 2.60
CA ASN A 316 12.16 -19.79 1.74
C ASN A 316 11.22 -20.22 0.63
N SER A 317 10.17 -19.43 0.42
CA SER A 317 9.33 -19.50 -0.77
C SER A 317 10.00 -18.77 -1.94
N LEU A 318 9.45 -18.94 -3.14
CA LEU A 318 9.87 -18.17 -4.31
C LEU A 318 9.75 -16.65 -4.06
N PHE A 319 8.68 -16.22 -3.40
CA PHE A 319 8.50 -14.80 -3.05
C PHE A 319 9.62 -14.28 -2.15
N ALA A 320 9.91 -15.00 -1.04
CA ALA A 320 10.94 -14.60 -0.09
C ALA A 320 12.31 -14.52 -0.76
N LEU A 321 12.64 -15.53 -1.58
CA LEU A 321 13.86 -15.55 -2.38
C LEU A 321 13.96 -14.34 -3.32
N ALA A 322 12.93 -14.11 -4.13
CA ALA A 322 12.92 -13.03 -5.12
C ALA A 322 13.00 -11.65 -4.45
N SER A 323 12.33 -11.46 -3.32
CA SER A 323 12.34 -10.20 -2.57
C SER A 323 13.75 -9.82 -2.09
N GLY A 324 14.61 -10.81 -1.80
CA GLY A 324 16.00 -10.59 -1.41
C GLY A 324 16.92 -10.17 -2.56
N PHE A 325 16.52 -10.40 -3.82
CA PHE A 325 17.33 -10.07 -5.00
C PHE A 325 17.02 -8.70 -5.61
N VAL A 326 15.89 -8.08 -5.24
CA VAL A 326 15.43 -6.83 -5.85
C VAL A 326 15.59 -5.65 -4.90
N SER A 327 15.85 -4.46 -5.46
CA SER A 327 15.83 -3.22 -4.69
C SER A 327 14.42 -2.94 -4.14
N SER A 328 14.30 -2.28 -2.99
CA SER A 328 13.00 -1.89 -2.41
C SER A 328 12.10 -1.12 -3.39
N GLY A 329 12.66 -0.27 -4.25
CA GLY A 329 11.90 0.46 -5.27
C GLY A 329 11.28 -0.39 -6.39
N SER A 330 11.67 -1.66 -6.52
CA SER A 330 11.09 -2.61 -7.47
C SER A 330 9.92 -3.40 -6.87
N ILE A 331 9.72 -3.33 -5.55
CA ILE A 331 8.62 -4.00 -4.86
C ILE A 331 7.41 -3.07 -4.85
N VAL A 332 6.34 -3.47 -5.52
CA VAL A 332 5.08 -2.72 -5.60
C VAL A 332 4.08 -3.31 -4.62
N ASN A 333 3.72 -2.56 -3.59
CA ASN A 333 2.69 -2.96 -2.63
C ASN A 333 1.32 -2.41 -3.05
N LEU A 334 0.36 -3.31 -3.27
CA LEU A 334 -1.04 -2.95 -3.50
C LEU A 334 -1.68 -2.63 -2.14
N ARG A 335 -2.20 -1.40 -1.99
CA ARG A 335 -2.72 -0.92 -0.70
C ARG A 335 -4.25 -0.93 -0.62
N ASP A 336 -4.95 -0.85 -1.74
CA ASP A 336 -6.40 -0.72 -1.73
C ASP A 336 -7.06 -2.11 -1.64
N HIS A 337 -7.81 -2.34 -0.55
CA HIS A 337 -8.58 -3.57 -0.35
C HIS A 337 -10.01 -3.37 -0.82
N HIS A 338 -10.46 -4.23 -1.74
CA HIS A 338 -11.79 -4.11 -2.36
C HIS A 338 -12.74 -5.28 -2.02
N ARG A 339 -12.28 -6.27 -1.25
CA ARG A 339 -13.01 -7.54 -1.07
C ARG A 339 -13.98 -7.51 0.10
N SER A 340 -13.49 -7.12 1.27
CA SER A 340 -14.16 -7.40 2.56
C SER A 340 -14.73 -6.13 3.17
N HIS A 341 -15.79 -6.30 3.94
CA HIS A 341 -16.31 -5.29 4.87
C HIS A 341 -15.18 -4.76 5.78
N ALA A 342 -15.21 -3.48 6.12
CA ALA A 342 -14.20 -2.81 6.97
C ALA A 342 -13.94 -3.58 8.26
N ASP A 343 -14.97 -3.92 9.03
CA ASP A 343 -14.87 -4.69 10.29
C ASP A 343 -14.04 -5.98 10.17
N ILE A 344 -14.03 -6.61 9.01
CA ILE A 344 -13.28 -7.85 8.76
C ILE A 344 -11.81 -7.53 8.47
N ILE A 345 -11.58 -6.65 7.48
CA ILE A 345 -10.23 -6.39 6.99
C ILE A 345 -9.41 -5.53 7.95
N GLU A 346 -10.03 -4.62 8.71
CA GLU A 346 -9.32 -3.71 9.61
C GLU A 346 -8.53 -4.45 10.69
N PHE A 347 -9.09 -5.53 11.24
CA PHE A 347 -8.36 -6.41 12.16
C PHE A 347 -7.10 -6.97 11.49
N SER A 348 -7.26 -7.56 10.30
CA SER A 348 -6.14 -8.13 9.56
C SER A 348 -5.11 -7.06 9.15
N ASN A 349 -5.57 -5.86 8.77
CA ASN A 349 -4.75 -4.72 8.43
C ASN A 349 -3.84 -4.29 9.60
N ASN A 350 -4.41 -4.21 10.81
CA ASN A 350 -3.68 -3.83 12.00
C ASN A 350 -2.67 -4.91 12.44
N GLU A 351 -3.08 -6.17 12.46
CA GLU A 351 -2.25 -7.26 12.98
C GLU A 351 -1.18 -7.75 12.00
N PHE A 352 -1.44 -7.73 10.69
CA PHE A 352 -0.56 -8.33 9.68
C PHE A 352 0.10 -7.33 8.73
N TYR A 353 -0.51 -6.17 8.50
CA TYR A 353 -0.09 -5.22 7.45
C TYR A 353 0.28 -3.83 7.98
N GLU A 354 0.44 -3.66 9.29
CA GLU A 354 0.89 -2.40 9.92
C GLU A 354 0.02 -1.19 9.51
N SER A 355 -1.29 -1.43 9.35
CA SER A 355 -2.28 -0.43 8.93
C SER A 355 -1.99 0.23 7.57
N ASN A 356 -1.21 -0.43 6.70
CA ASN A 356 -0.88 0.10 5.37
C ASN A 356 -1.97 -0.14 4.30
N LEU A 357 -2.96 -1.00 4.56
CA LEU A 357 -4.09 -1.19 3.65
C LEU A 357 -5.13 -0.08 3.81
N ARG A 358 -5.77 0.28 2.71
CA ARG A 358 -6.87 1.25 2.62
C ARG A 358 -8.14 0.52 2.22
N VAL A 359 -9.20 0.68 3.00
CA VAL A 359 -10.49 0.05 2.67
C VAL A 359 -11.13 0.83 1.51
N ALA A 360 -11.22 0.18 0.36
CA ALA A 360 -11.83 0.69 -0.87
C ALA A 360 -12.94 -0.25 -1.37
N THR A 361 -13.48 -1.08 -0.49
CA THR A 361 -14.58 -2.01 -0.76
C THR A 361 -15.84 -1.25 -1.16
N ASN A 362 -16.48 -1.67 -2.24
CA ASN A 362 -17.82 -1.19 -2.60
C ASN A 362 -18.87 -2.05 -1.91
N TYR A 363 -19.56 -1.47 -0.93
CA TYR A 363 -20.54 -2.14 -0.09
C TYR A 363 -21.80 -2.59 -0.84
N ASP A 364 -22.16 -1.93 -1.95
CA ASP A 364 -23.29 -2.32 -2.80
C ASP A 364 -23.06 -3.67 -3.48
N ARG A 365 -21.79 -4.12 -3.57
CA ARG A 365 -21.41 -5.42 -4.14
C ARG A 365 -21.27 -6.53 -3.09
N LEU A 366 -21.51 -6.21 -1.82
CA LEU A 366 -21.50 -7.18 -0.73
C LEU A 366 -22.90 -7.76 -0.54
N ASN A 367 -23.01 -9.09 -0.45
CA ASN A 367 -24.27 -9.73 -0.12
C ASN A 367 -24.45 -9.72 1.41
N LEU A 368 -24.83 -8.57 1.95
CA LEU A 368 -25.00 -8.37 3.39
C LEU A 368 -26.23 -9.11 3.92
N LEU A 369 -26.10 -9.67 5.12
CA LEU A 369 -27.21 -10.31 5.80
C LEU A 369 -28.13 -9.23 6.40
N LYS A 370 -29.34 -9.08 5.88
CA LYS A 370 -30.25 -7.97 6.24
C LYS A 370 -30.51 -7.78 7.74
N SER A 371 -30.42 -8.85 8.53
CA SER A 371 -30.65 -8.80 9.98
C SER A 371 -29.44 -8.35 10.80
N GLU A 372 -28.28 -8.18 10.17
CA GLU A 372 -27.00 -7.93 10.84
C GLU A 372 -26.31 -6.74 10.14
N THR A 373 -25.86 -5.78 10.93
CA THR A 373 -25.12 -4.61 10.40
C THR A 373 -23.61 -4.78 10.52
N ASN A 374 -23.15 -5.70 11.38
CA ASN A 374 -21.73 -5.87 11.69
C ASN A 374 -21.10 -6.90 10.75
N GLY A 375 -19.90 -6.59 10.26
CA GLY A 375 -19.12 -7.50 9.41
C GLY A 375 -18.48 -8.65 10.19
N VAL A 376 -18.41 -8.58 11.53
CA VAL A 376 -17.86 -9.64 12.39
C VAL A 376 -18.81 -9.92 13.55
N ARG A 377 -19.04 -11.21 13.85
CA ARG A 377 -19.80 -11.63 15.03
C ARG A 377 -19.16 -12.84 15.70
N TRP A 378 -19.01 -12.75 17.01
CA TRP A 378 -18.50 -13.82 17.87
C TRP A 378 -19.65 -14.64 18.46
N ILE A 379 -19.55 -15.97 18.39
CA ILE A 379 -20.49 -16.90 19.02
C ILE A 379 -19.76 -17.66 20.12
N ASP A 380 -19.99 -17.26 21.38
CA ASP A 380 -19.36 -17.93 22.51
C ASP A 380 -19.81 -19.39 22.62
N CYS A 381 -18.88 -20.32 22.47
CA CYS A 381 -19.11 -21.76 22.52
C CYS A 381 -18.12 -22.48 23.42
N VAL A 382 -18.53 -22.73 24.67
CA VAL A 382 -17.67 -23.42 25.66
C VAL A 382 -17.75 -24.95 25.49
N GLY A 383 -16.82 -25.48 24.67
CA GLY A 383 -16.65 -26.90 24.38
C GLY A 383 -15.41 -27.55 25.01
N SER A 384 -15.14 -28.78 24.56
CA SER A 384 -13.91 -29.51 24.92
C SER A 384 -13.33 -30.18 23.68
N VAL A 385 -12.01 -30.19 23.57
CA VAL A 385 -11.29 -30.78 22.44
C VAL A 385 -11.15 -32.28 22.66
N LYS A 386 -11.53 -33.05 21.64
CA LYS A 386 -11.27 -34.50 21.53
C LYS A 386 -10.24 -34.72 20.43
N ARG A 387 -9.28 -35.63 20.68
CA ARG A 387 -8.28 -36.03 19.68
C ARG A 387 -8.68 -37.38 19.09
N PRO A 388 -9.05 -37.46 17.80
CA PRO A 388 -9.33 -38.74 17.16
C PRO A 388 -8.05 -39.55 16.93
N SER A 389 -8.19 -40.87 16.75
CA SER A 389 -7.07 -41.78 16.48
C SER A 389 -6.30 -41.43 15.20
N SER A 390 -6.98 -40.85 14.20
CA SER A 390 -6.40 -40.35 12.95
C SER A 390 -5.62 -39.03 13.09
N GLY A 391 -5.56 -38.45 14.29
CA GLY A 391 -4.89 -37.17 14.56
C GLY A 391 -5.75 -35.93 14.29
N GLY A 392 -5.29 -34.77 14.79
CA GLY A 392 -6.01 -33.50 14.74
C GLY A 392 -6.80 -33.20 16.02
N ALA A 393 -7.73 -32.25 15.93
CA ALA A 393 -8.59 -31.81 17.04
C ALA A 393 -10.03 -31.67 16.55
N ILE A 394 -10.98 -32.04 17.41
CA ILE A 394 -12.43 -31.90 17.19
C ILE A 394 -13.05 -31.23 18.41
N ASN A 395 -13.91 -30.25 18.20
CA ASN A 395 -14.81 -29.69 19.21
C ASN A 395 -16.25 -29.91 18.76
N GLU A 396 -16.91 -30.89 19.38
CA GLU A 396 -18.25 -31.30 18.97
C GLU A 396 -19.32 -30.24 19.25
N LYS A 397 -19.16 -29.46 20.33
CA LYS A 397 -20.12 -28.39 20.66
C LYS A 397 -20.05 -27.27 19.63
N GLU A 398 -18.84 -26.88 19.25
CA GLU A 398 -18.60 -25.87 18.22
C GLU A 398 -19.14 -26.34 16.87
N ALA A 399 -18.89 -27.60 16.48
CA ALA A 399 -19.43 -28.16 15.24
C ALA A 399 -20.97 -28.15 15.20
N LYS A 400 -21.63 -28.45 16.33
CA LYS A 400 -23.11 -28.37 16.44
C LYS A 400 -23.62 -26.93 16.41
N ALA A 401 -22.89 -25.98 17.02
CA ALA A 401 -23.23 -24.56 16.97
C ALA A 401 -23.15 -24.05 15.53
N ILE A 402 -22.11 -24.45 14.79
CA ILE A 402 -21.93 -24.11 13.37
C ILE A 402 -23.09 -24.65 12.53
N THR A 403 -23.50 -25.92 12.70
CA THR A 403 -24.63 -26.45 11.93
C THR A 403 -25.95 -25.75 12.24
N LYS A 404 -26.17 -25.38 13.51
CA LYS A 404 -27.33 -24.59 13.92
C LYS A 404 -27.31 -23.21 13.26
N GLU A 405 -26.15 -22.58 13.21
CA GLU A 405 -25.98 -21.27 12.60
C GLU A 405 -26.15 -21.31 11.07
N LEU A 406 -25.63 -22.35 10.41
CA LEU A 406 -25.88 -22.59 9.00
C LEU A 406 -27.38 -22.74 8.72
N ALA A 407 -28.10 -23.54 9.52
CA ALA A 407 -29.55 -23.69 9.40
C ALA A 407 -30.29 -22.36 9.58
N ARG A 408 -29.91 -21.57 10.60
CA ARG A 408 -30.45 -20.21 10.83
C ARG A 408 -30.27 -19.32 9.59
N LEU A 409 -29.07 -19.30 9.02
CA LEU A 409 -28.76 -18.47 7.84
C LEU A 409 -29.57 -18.89 6.60
N VAL A 410 -29.60 -20.17 6.28
CA VAL A 410 -30.15 -20.63 4.98
C VAL A 410 -31.62 -21.01 5.01
N LEU A 411 -32.14 -21.50 6.14
CA LEU A 411 -33.52 -21.96 6.29
C LEU A 411 -34.42 -20.86 6.87
N GLU A 412 -33.99 -20.21 7.95
CA GLU A 412 -34.80 -19.19 8.65
C GLU A 412 -34.67 -17.83 7.98
N GLN A 413 -33.44 -17.36 7.78
CA GLN A 413 -33.16 -16.03 7.23
C GLN A 413 -33.13 -16.00 5.70
N LYS A 414 -33.16 -17.18 5.05
CA LYS A 414 -33.17 -17.33 3.60
C LYS A 414 -32.08 -16.49 2.94
N TYR A 415 -30.89 -16.51 3.53
CA TYR A 415 -29.72 -15.90 2.92
C TYR A 415 -29.54 -16.44 1.49
N SER A 416 -28.91 -15.68 0.61
CA SER A 416 -28.72 -16.07 -0.80
C SER A 416 -27.26 -16.07 -1.24
N GLY A 417 -26.38 -15.50 -0.41
CA GLY A 417 -24.96 -15.44 -0.70
C GLY A 417 -24.25 -16.74 -0.41
N SER A 418 -22.97 -16.74 -0.78
CA SER A 418 -22.09 -17.89 -0.63
C SER A 418 -21.63 -18.05 0.83
N ILE A 419 -21.50 -19.30 1.28
CA ILE A 419 -21.13 -19.61 2.67
C ILE A 419 -19.94 -20.56 2.72
N GLY A 420 -18.99 -20.32 3.62
CA GLY A 420 -17.89 -21.24 3.89
C GLY A 420 -17.70 -21.48 5.39
N VAL A 421 -17.20 -22.66 5.74
CA VAL A 421 -16.71 -22.97 7.09
C VAL A 421 -15.23 -23.34 6.99
N VAL A 422 -14.39 -22.63 7.72
CA VAL A 422 -12.94 -22.84 7.73
C VAL A 422 -12.45 -23.19 9.13
N THR A 423 -11.57 -24.18 9.21
CA THR A 423 -10.99 -24.62 10.49
C THR A 423 -9.54 -25.07 10.30
N PRO A 424 -8.64 -24.87 11.28
CA PRO A 424 -7.26 -25.32 11.15
C PRO A 424 -7.12 -26.85 11.16
N PHE A 425 -8.13 -27.59 11.63
CA PHE A 425 -8.04 -29.04 11.82
C PHE A 425 -8.93 -29.80 10.83
N ARG A 426 -8.32 -30.65 9.99
CA ARG A 426 -9.05 -31.49 9.01
C ARG A 426 -10.08 -32.42 9.67
N ALA A 427 -9.81 -32.90 10.88
CA ALA A 427 -10.75 -33.69 11.66
C ALA A 427 -12.04 -32.93 12.00
N GLN A 428 -11.93 -31.66 12.42
CA GLN A 428 -13.07 -30.79 12.66
C GLN A 428 -13.85 -30.52 11.37
N ALA A 429 -13.17 -30.21 10.26
CA ALA A 429 -13.83 -29.98 8.97
C ALA A 429 -14.65 -31.21 8.51
N ASN A 430 -14.07 -32.40 8.64
CA ASN A 430 -14.75 -33.65 8.31
C ASN A 430 -15.96 -33.90 9.22
N TYR A 431 -15.83 -33.60 10.52
CA TYR A 431 -16.93 -33.76 11.47
C TYR A 431 -18.09 -32.80 11.19
N ILE A 432 -17.81 -31.53 10.91
CA ILE A 432 -18.83 -30.55 10.49
C ILE A 432 -19.50 -31.00 9.19
N ARG A 433 -18.72 -31.44 8.19
CA ARG A 433 -19.26 -31.94 6.92
C ARG A 433 -20.20 -33.14 7.14
N LYS A 434 -19.84 -34.04 8.05
CA LYS A 434 -20.70 -35.16 8.43
C LYS A 434 -22.03 -34.65 9.00
N LEU A 435 -21.99 -33.76 10.00
CA LEU A 435 -23.22 -33.22 10.61
C LEU A 435 -24.12 -32.49 9.60
N VAL A 436 -23.54 -31.75 8.65
CA VAL A 436 -24.29 -31.12 7.56
C VAL A 436 -24.95 -32.15 6.66
N ASN A 437 -24.24 -33.22 6.29
CA ASN A 437 -24.77 -34.28 5.43
C ASN A 437 -25.83 -35.14 6.12
N ASP A 438 -25.74 -35.29 7.44
CA ASP A 438 -26.73 -36.02 8.25
C ASP A 438 -28.07 -35.26 8.34
N ASP A 439 -28.08 -33.95 8.05
CA ASP A 439 -29.29 -33.12 7.92
C ASP A 439 -29.65 -32.89 6.43
N SER A 440 -30.63 -33.63 5.93
CA SER A 440 -31.04 -33.59 4.52
C SER A 440 -31.62 -32.24 4.09
N ASN A 441 -32.27 -31.51 5.00
CA ASN A 441 -32.84 -30.20 4.71
C ASN A 441 -31.74 -29.15 4.59
N LEU A 442 -30.78 -29.17 5.54
CA LEU A 442 -29.63 -28.27 5.51
C LEU A 442 -28.72 -28.52 4.30
N SER A 443 -28.32 -29.78 4.09
CA SER A 443 -27.41 -30.15 2.98
C SER A 443 -27.98 -29.80 1.61
N SER A 444 -29.26 -30.11 1.36
CA SER A 444 -29.91 -29.80 0.09
C SER A 444 -29.99 -28.29 -0.17
N ARG A 445 -30.26 -27.49 0.87
CA ARG A 445 -30.27 -26.04 0.74
C ARG A 445 -28.89 -25.47 0.44
N LEU A 446 -27.84 -25.95 1.11
CA LEU A 446 -26.47 -25.43 0.97
C LEU A 446 -25.85 -25.60 -0.43
N ILE A 447 -26.39 -26.51 -1.26
CA ILE A 447 -25.95 -26.68 -2.66
C ILE A 447 -26.06 -25.36 -3.44
N SER A 448 -27.11 -24.57 -3.22
CA SER A 448 -27.29 -23.28 -3.92
C SER A 448 -26.40 -22.14 -3.40
N HIS A 449 -25.56 -22.40 -2.39
CA HIS A 449 -24.74 -21.39 -1.72
C HIS A 449 -23.24 -21.56 -1.96
N ASN A 450 -22.82 -22.35 -2.95
CA ASN A 450 -21.41 -22.67 -3.20
C ASN A 450 -20.69 -23.11 -1.91
N PHE A 451 -21.38 -23.91 -1.09
CA PHE A 451 -20.96 -24.20 0.26
C PHE A 451 -19.67 -25.05 0.29
N LEU A 452 -18.73 -24.66 1.14
CA LEU A 452 -17.50 -25.41 1.38
C LEU A 452 -17.21 -25.49 2.87
N VAL A 453 -16.79 -26.67 3.34
CA VAL A 453 -16.20 -26.87 4.67
C VAL A 453 -14.85 -27.52 4.50
N ASP A 454 -13.77 -26.85 4.86
CA ASP A 454 -12.42 -27.42 4.80
C ASP A 454 -11.41 -26.62 5.64
N THR A 455 -10.14 -27.01 5.53
CA THR A 455 -9.01 -26.26 6.05
C THR A 455 -8.67 -25.05 5.19
N VAL A 456 -7.93 -24.10 5.77
CA VAL A 456 -7.55 -22.82 5.14
C VAL A 456 -6.93 -23.00 3.75
N HIS A 457 -6.13 -24.04 3.53
CA HIS A 457 -5.48 -24.34 2.25
C HIS A 457 -6.46 -24.49 1.07
N LYS A 458 -7.69 -24.95 1.32
CA LYS A 458 -8.70 -25.15 0.27
C LYS A 458 -9.49 -23.89 -0.07
N PHE A 459 -9.43 -22.88 0.80
CA PHE A 459 -10.02 -21.57 0.55
C PHE A 459 -9.02 -20.57 -0.03
N GLN A 460 -7.78 -20.97 -0.26
CA GLN A 460 -6.81 -20.10 -0.89
C GLN A 460 -7.25 -19.71 -2.30
N GLY A 461 -7.21 -18.41 -2.60
CA GLY A 461 -7.72 -17.86 -3.87
C GLY A 461 -9.24 -17.92 -4.04
N ASP A 462 -9.97 -18.47 -3.06
CA ASP A 462 -11.42 -18.56 -3.05
C ASP A 462 -11.99 -17.65 -1.94
N GLU A 463 -13.24 -17.21 -2.06
CA GLU A 463 -13.87 -16.28 -1.12
C GLU A 463 -15.35 -16.60 -0.94
N ARG A 464 -15.92 -16.26 0.21
CA ARG A 464 -17.36 -16.41 0.47
C ARG A 464 -17.92 -15.13 1.05
N ASP A 465 -19.20 -14.91 0.81
CA ASP A 465 -19.89 -13.77 1.38
C ASP A 465 -19.93 -13.90 2.91
N ILE A 466 -20.30 -15.07 3.42
CA ILE A 466 -20.21 -15.41 4.85
C ILE A 466 -19.16 -16.50 5.05
N MET A 467 -18.18 -16.25 5.91
CA MET A 467 -17.28 -17.30 6.42
C MET A 467 -17.55 -17.55 7.89
N ILE A 468 -17.52 -18.82 8.30
CA ILE A 468 -17.54 -19.27 9.69
C ILE A 468 -16.17 -19.86 10.02
N PHE A 469 -15.42 -19.23 10.92
CA PHE A 469 -14.13 -19.71 11.39
C PHE A 469 -14.32 -20.54 12.67
N SER A 470 -13.95 -21.81 12.63
CA SER A 470 -13.99 -22.74 13.75
C SER A 470 -12.59 -22.95 14.32
N PRO A 471 -12.18 -22.22 15.37
CA PRO A 471 -10.82 -22.30 15.93
C PRO A 471 -10.53 -23.59 16.70
N VAL A 472 -11.55 -24.31 17.19
CA VAL A 472 -11.40 -25.54 18.00
C VAL A 472 -10.66 -25.28 19.31
N LEU A 473 -10.57 -24.03 19.77
CA LEU A 473 -9.87 -23.64 20.99
C LEU A 473 -10.70 -24.01 22.23
N SER A 474 -10.07 -24.69 23.19
CA SER A 474 -10.67 -25.00 24.49
C SER A 474 -9.62 -25.08 25.60
N LYS A 475 -10.05 -25.00 26.86
CA LYS A 475 -9.16 -25.08 28.04
C LYS A 475 -8.35 -26.38 28.09
N ASN A 476 -8.86 -27.47 27.53
CA ASN A 476 -8.22 -28.78 27.52
C ASN A 476 -7.41 -29.07 26.23
N MET A 477 -7.12 -28.06 25.41
CA MET A 477 -6.38 -28.25 24.17
C MET A 477 -4.95 -28.76 24.45
N PRO A 478 -4.47 -29.80 23.73
CA PRO A 478 -3.10 -30.28 23.88
C PRO A 478 -2.05 -29.22 23.53
N LYS A 479 -0.93 -29.19 24.27
CA LYS A 479 0.19 -28.23 24.03
C LYS A 479 0.65 -28.18 22.57
N GLY A 480 0.76 -29.34 21.91
CA GLY A 480 1.18 -29.41 20.51
C GLY A 480 0.24 -28.67 19.55
N SER A 481 -1.08 -28.74 19.79
CA SER A 481 -2.07 -28.02 18.98
C SER A 481 -2.01 -26.50 19.22
N LEU A 482 -1.77 -26.07 20.47
CA LEU A 482 -1.57 -24.66 20.79
C LEU A 482 -0.32 -24.09 20.13
N ILE A 483 0.81 -24.81 20.19
CA ILE A 483 2.05 -24.42 19.52
C ILE A 483 1.83 -24.32 18.01
N PHE A 484 1.11 -25.27 17.41
CA PHE A 484 0.75 -25.22 15.99
C PHE A 484 -0.02 -23.94 15.66
N LEU A 485 -1.07 -23.59 16.42
CA LEU A 485 -1.84 -22.37 16.16
C LEU A 485 -0.99 -21.10 16.32
N ASN A 486 -0.19 -21.01 17.39
CA ASN A 486 0.68 -19.87 17.64
C ASN A 486 1.73 -19.67 16.53
N ASN A 487 2.30 -20.76 16.02
CA ASN A 487 3.33 -20.70 14.98
C ASN A 487 2.78 -20.50 13.56
N ASN A 488 1.45 -20.54 13.38
CA ASN A 488 0.81 -20.45 12.07
C ASN A 488 -0.24 -19.33 12.02
N GLY A 489 0.10 -18.13 12.52
CA GLY A 489 -0.77 -16.95 12.44
C GLY A 489 -1.27 -16.63 11.02
N ASN A 490 -0.49 -16.97 9.99
CA ASN A 490 -0.89 -16.82 8.58
C ASN A 490 -2.15 -17.64 8.22
N LEU A 491 -2.40 -18.78 8.88
CA LEU A 491 -3.65 -19.55 8.71
C LEU A 491 -4.86 -18.71 9.13
N PHE A 492 -4.72 -17.98 10.23
CA PHE A 492 -5.76 -17.10 10.75
C PHE A 492 -5.98 -15.90 9.83
N ASN A 493 -4.89 -15.26 9.38
CA ASN A 493 -4.97 -14.16 8.42
C ASN A 493 -5.73 -14.57 7.14
N VAL A 494 -5.40 -15.74 6.58
CA VAL A 494 -6.11 -16.23 5.40
C VAL A 494 -7.57 -16.53 5.73
N ALA A 495 -7.86 -17.26 6.82
CA ALA A 495 -9.22 -17.59 7.22
C ALA A 495 -10.14 -16.37 7.33
N ILE A 496 -9.67 -15.30 7.99
CA ILE A 496 -10.42 -14.03 8.14
C ILE A 496 -10.63 -13.36 6.79
N THR A 497 -9.56 -13.21 6.00
CA THR A 497 -9.59 -12.45 4.74
C THR A 497 -10.33 -13.14 3.59
N ARG A 498 -10.91 -14.33 3.83
CA ARG A 498 -11.81 -15.01 2.89
C ARG A 498 -13.25 -14.52 2.97
N ALA A 499 -13.64 -13.89 4.08
CA ALA A 499 -14.99 -13.32 4.22
C ALA A 499 -15.11 -12.01 3.44
N ARG A 500 -16.18 -11.88 2.65
CA ARG A 500 -16.52 -10.62 1.96
C ARG A 500 -17.47 -9.77 2.80
N ALA A 501 -18.62 -10.33 3.18
CA ALA A 501 -19.70 -9.61 3.85
C ALA A 501 -19.70 -9.81 5.37
N MET A 502 -19.50 -11.04 5.84
CA MET A 502 -19.57 -11.37 7.26
C MET A 502 -18.59 -12.48 7.65
N LEU A 503 -17.95 -12.31 8.80
CA LEU A 503 -17.16 -13.33 9.48
C LEU A 503 -17.84 -13.72 10.79
N LEU A 504 -18.19 -14.99 10.92
CA LEU A 504 -18.63 -15.62 12.15
C LEU A 504 -17.45 -16.37 12.77
N VAL A 505 -17.24 -16.23 14.08
CA VAL A 505 -16.21 -16.97 14.83
C VAL A 505 -16.83 -17.74 15.97
#